data_AF-A0A522URM9-F1
#
_entry.id   AF-A0A522URM9-F1
#
_cell.length_a   1.000
_cell.length_b   1.000
_cell.length_c   1.000
_cell.angle_alpha   90.00
_cell.angle_beta   90.00
_cell.angle_gamma   90.00
#
_symmetry.space_group_name_H-M   'P 1'
#
loop_
_entity.id
_entity.type
_entity.pdbx_description
1 polymer ?
#
loop_
_entity_poly.entity_id
_entity_poly.type
_entity_poly.pdbx_seq_one_letter_code
_entity_poly.pdbx_strand_id
1 'polypeptide(L)'
;MVVRKHISIEKKYVEKVRPFLAKHDGNFSAAMREIIDLAVNPRIVMTHSDGVMLFDPPTADWLLRKTNCIIPEKEILYDIADPLLFNSVSRTLEYFIIKFRELGWGIEFSLNDDSDTIPTTATLTVKGENYPLIDLSAKLFSMYLASQ
;
A
#
# COMPACT_ATOMS: atom_id res chain seq x y z
N MET A 1 -8.22 19.19 -27.27
CA MET A 1 -8.77 20.55 -27.08
C MET A 1 -8.51 20.97 -25.64
N VAL A 2 -7.94 22.16 -25.40
CA VAL A 2 -7.68 22.66 -24.03
C VAL A 2 -8.81 23.61 -23.62
N VAL A 3 -9.48 23.32 -22.49
CA VAL A 3 -10.53 24.17 -21.93
C VAL A 3 -9.98 24.85 -20.68
N ARG A 4 -10.08 26.19 -20.61
CA ARG A 4 -9.65 26.98 -19.45
C ARG A 4 -10.85 27.30 -18.56
N LYS A 5 -10.71 27.06 -17.25
CA LYS A 5 -11.69 27.38 -16.21
C LYS A 5 -11.00 28.10 -15.05
N HIS A 6 -11.69 29.06 -14.46
CA HIS A 6 -11.24 29.76 -13.25
C HIS A 6 -11.91 29.12 -12.04
N ILE A 7 -11.13 28.76 -11.03
CA ILE A 7 -11.62 28.16 -9.78
C ILE A 7 -11.06 28.95 -8.59
N SER A 8 -11.87 29.09 -7.55
CA SER A 8 -11.44 29.65 -6.27
C SER A 8 -11.18 28.51 -5.29
N ILE A 9 -10.05 28.55 -4.60
CA ILE A 9 -9.65 27.54 -3.62
C ILE A 9 -9.18 28.24 -2.33
N GLU A 10 -9.66 27.76 -1.19
CA GLU A 10 -9.19 28.25 0.12
C GLU A 10 -7.74 27.84 0.40
N LYS A 11 -7.00 28.69 1.11
CA LYS A 11 -5.58 28.46 1.45
C LYS A 11 -5.34 27.09 2.10
N LYS A 12 -6.23 26.62 2.98
CA LYS A 12 -6.11 25.30 3.64
C LYS A 12 -6.05 24.13 2.65
N TYR A 13 -6.64 24.27 1.46
CA TYR A 13 -6.58 23.26 0.40
C TYR A 13 -5.37 23.46 -0.51
N VAL A 14 -4.91 24.71 -0.71
CA VAL A 14 -3.64 24.99 -1.40
C VAL A 14 -2.47 24.30 -0.69
N GLU A 15 -2.43 24.34 0.64
CA GLU A 15 -1.40 23.66 1.42
C GLU A 15 -1.42 22.14 1.23
N LYS A 16 -2.59 21.53 1.00
CA LYS A 16 -2.70 20.08 0.76
C LYS A 16 -2.15 19.67 -0.61
N VAL A 17 -2.27 20.52 -1.63
CA VAL A 17 -1.76 20.25 -2.98
C VAL A 17 -0.31 20.70 -3.18
N ARG A 18 0.32 21.25 -2.15
CA ARG A 18 1.68 21.79 -2.19
C ARG A 18 2.74 20.80 -2.69
N PRO A 19 2.70 19.49 -2.38
CA PRO A 19 3.63 18.53 -2.97
C PRO A 19 3.53 18.46 -4.50
N PHE A 20 2.30 18.41 -5.03
CA PHE A 20 2.06 18.43 -6.48
C PHE A 20 2.48 19.75 -7.12
N LEU A 21 2.29 20.87 -6.42
CA LEU A 21 2.78 22.16 -6.89
C LEU A 21 4.30 22.20 -6.95
N ALA A 22 4.99 21.70 -5.93
CA ALA A 22 6.46 21.65 -5.91
C ALA A 22 7.00 20.80 -7.07
N LYS A 23 6.40 19.64 -7.32
CA LYS A 23 6.72 18.75 -8.43
C LYS A 23 6.57 19.39 -9.82
N HIS A 24 5.65 20.36 -9.96
CA HIS A 24 5.37 21.05 -11.22
C HIS A 24 5.85 22.52 -11.22
N ASP A 25 6.88 22.85 -10.44
CA ASP A 25 7.47 24.20 -10.38
C ASP A 25 6.43 25.32 -10.12
N GLY A 26 5.45 25.03 -9.26
CA GLY A 26 4.36 25.95 -8.91
C GLY A 26 3.21 26.00 -9.93
N ASN A 27 3.23 25.18 -10.99
CA ASN A 27 2.18 25.19 -12.00
C ASN A 27 0.91 24.47 -11.53
N PHE A 28 -0.06 25.26 -11.06
CA PHE A 28 -1.37 24.77 -10.64
C PHE A 28 -2.12 23.99 -11.71
N SER A 29 -2.05 24.41 -12.98
CA SER A 29 -2.80 23.72 -14.03
C SER A 29 -2.23 22.33 -14.32
N ALA A 30 -0.92 22.14 -14.18
CA ALA A 30 -0.29 20.84 -14.31
C ALA A 30 -0.56 19.96 -13.09
N ALA A 31 -0.37 20.50 -11.89
CA ALA A 31 -0.65 19.81 -10.63
C ALA A 31 -2.12 19.36 -10.54
N MET A 32 -3.09 20.21 -10.88
CA MET A 32 -4.51 19.86 -10.85
C MET A 32 -4.89 18.82 -11.89
N ARG A 33 -4.25 18.82 -13.07
CA ARG A 33 -4.49 17.77 -14.08
C ARG A 33 -4.01 16.42 -13.56
N GLU A 34 -2.82 16.35 -12.96
CA GLU A 34 -2.33 15.13 -12.33
C GLU A 34 -3.26 14.67 -11.21
N ILE A 35 -3.69 15.57 -10.31
CA ILE A 35 -4.63 15.24 -9.23
C ILE A 35 -5.96 14.70 -9.78
N ILE A 36 -6.49 15.30 -10.85
CA ILE A 36 -7.73 14.83 -11.49
C ILE A 36 -7.52 13.46 -12.14
N ASP A 37 -6.42 13.26 -12.86
CA ASP A 37 -6.10 11.95 -13.46
C ASP A 37 -5.97 10.86 -12.38
N LEU A 38 -5.35 11.18 -11.24
CA LEU A 38 -5.23 10.30 -10.08
C LEU A 38 -6.60 9.98 -9.45
N ALA A 39 -7.49 10.98 -9.35
CA ALA A 39 -8.81 10.81 -8.74
C ALA A 39 -9.79 10.05 -9.65
N VAL A 40 -9.67 10.21 -10.98
CA VAL A 40 -10.59 9.63 -11.96
C VAL A 40 -10.15 8.24 -12.41
N ASN A 41 -8.84 7.95 -12.40
CA ASN A 41 -8.31 6.60 -12.58
C ASN A 41 -7.75 6.10 -11.24
N PRO A 42 -8.60 5.53 -10.36
CA PRO A 42 -8.18 4.93 -9.10
C PRO A 42 -7.42 3.63 -9.38
N ARG A 43 -6.20 3.77 -9.90
CA ARG A 43 -5.14 2.81 -9.66
C ARG A 43 -4.44 3.25 -8.39
N ILE A 44 -3.80 2.32 -7.72
CA ILE A 44 -2.74 2.65 -6.77
C ILE A 44 -1.67 3.37 -7.59
N VAL A 45 -1.74 4.70 -7.69
CA VAL A 45 -0.75 5.49 -8.40
C VAL A 45 0.18 6.05 -7.36
N MET A 46 1.32 5.37 -7.25
CA MET A 46 2.41 5.79 -6.40
C MET A 46 3.37 6.61 -7.24
N THR A 47 3.43 7.93 -7.00
CA THR A 47 4.41 8.76 -7.69
C THR A 47 5.73 8.66 -6.94
N HIS A 48 6.79 8.22 -7.63
CA HIS A 48 8.13 8.02 -7.07
C HIS A 48 8.79 9.27 -6.46
N SER A 49 8.19 10.48 -6.56
CA SER A 49 8.91 11.72 -6.30
C SER A 49 8.82 12.29 -4.88
N ASP A 50 7.75 12.12 -4.08
CA ASP A 50 7.61 12.96 -2.86
C ASP A 50 6.90 12.32 -1.65
N GLY A 51 6.90 11.00 -1.51
CA GLY A 51 6.41 10.35 -0.28
C GLY A 51 4.89 10.50 -0.02
N VAL A 52 4.11 10.80 -1.06
CA VAL A 52 2.64 10.83 -0.97
C VAL A 52 2.09 9.53 -1.55
N MET A 53 1.40 8.78 -0.70
CA MET A 53 0.69 7.56 -1.07
C MET A 53 -0.80 7.84 -1.07
N LEU A 54 -1.43 7.66 -2.24
CA LEU A 54 -2.87 7.84 -2.40
C LEU A 54 -3.54 6.48 -2.38
N PHE A 55 -4.47 6.33 -1.45
CA PHE A 55 -5.37 5.19 -1.37
C PHE A 55 -6.77 5.66 -1.73
N ASP A 56 -7.57 4.81 -2.36
CA ASP A 56 -9.01 5.03 -2.38
C ASP A 56 -9.54 5.06 -0.94
N PRO A 57 -10.63 5.80 -0.65
CA PRO A 57 -11.12 5.96 0.71
C PRO A 57 -11.38 4.64 1.46
N PRO A 58 -11.93 3.58 0.83
CA PRO A 58 -12.01 2.26 1.45
C PRO A 58 -10.66 1.67 1.86
N THR A 59 -9.66 1.66 0.97
CA THR A 59 -8.32 1.15 1.29
C THR A 59 -7.63 1.99 2.38
N ALA A 60 -7.82 3.32 2.36
CA ALA A 60 -7.29 4.22 3.38
C ALA A 60 -7.91 3.96 4.77
N ASP A 61 -9.25 3.89 4.83
CA ASP A 61 -9.99 3.61 6.06
C ASP A 61 -9.65 2.22 6.60
N TRP A 62 -9.50 1.24 5.70
CA TRP A 62 -9.05 -0.10 6.04
C TRP A 62 -7.65 -0.09 6.65
N LEU A 63 -6.66 0.55 6.01
CA LEU A 63 -5.29 0.66 6.55
C LEU A 63 -5.32 1.26 7.95
N LEU A 64 -5.94 2.43 8.12
CA LEU A 64 -6.01 3.11 9.41
C LEU A 64 -6.66 2.27 10.50
N ARG A 65 -7.73 1.53 10.19
CA ARG A 65 -8.45 0.70 11.17
C ARG A 65 -7.78 -0.64 11.45
N LYS A 66 -7.15 -1.24 10.45
CA LYS A 66 -6.66 -2.62 10.53
C LYS A 66 -5.18 -2.72 10.80
N THR A 67 -4.39 -1.68 10.56
CA THR A 67 -2.94 -1.70 10.83
C THR A 67 -2.55 -0.92 12.10
N ASN A 68 -3.52 -0.53 12.94
CA ASN A 68 -3.28 0.33 14.12
C ASN A 68 -2.48 1.59 13.77
N CYS A 69 -2.80 2.21 12.63
CA CYS A 69 -2.10 3.37 12.08
C CYS A 69 -0.61 3.12 11.70
N ILE A 70 -0.13 1.88 11.69
CA ILE A 70 1.18 1.54 11.13
C ILE A 70 1.03 1.54 9.62
N ILE A 71 1.64 2.53 8.95
CA ILE A 71 1.67 2.61 7.50
C ILE A 71 2.91 1.84 7.04
N PRO A 72 2.77 0.70 6.33
CA PRO A 72 3.93 -0.03 5.82
C PRO A 72 4.73 0.83 4.84
N GLU A 73 6.02 0.52 4.68
CA GLU A 73 6.85 1.18 3.67
C GLU A 73 6.28 0.96 2.27
N LYS A 74 6.53 1.93 1.36
CA LYS A 74 5.93 1.94 0.01
C LYS A 74 6.22 0.64 -0.73
N GLU A 75 7.43 0.09 -0.56
CA GLU A 75 7.90 -1.16 -1.14
C GLU A 75 6.96 -2.31 -0.78
N ILE A 76 6.70 -2.49 0.51
CA ILE A 76 5.81 -3.54 1.05
C ILE A 76 4.41 -3.43 0.44
N LEU A 77 3.91 -2.20 0.26
CA LEU A 77 2.59 -1.97 -0.30
C LEU A 77 2.51 -2.24 -1.80
N TYR A 78 3.58 -1.99 -2.57
CA TYR A 78 3.64 -2.43 -3.97
C TYR A 78 3.56 -3.95 -4.07
N ASP A 79 4.25 -4.64 -3.18
CA ASP A 79 4.35 -6.10 -3.23
C ASP A 79 3.06 -6.79 -2.78
N ILE A 80 2.30 -6.17 -1.86
CA ILE A 80 0.98 -6.66 -1.45
C ILE A 80 -0.07 -6.33 -2.51
N ALA A 81 0.09 -5.22 -3.22
CA ALA A 81 -0.87 -4.74 -4.21
C ALA A 81 -0.81 -5.48 -5.56
N ASP A 82 0.19 -6.32 -5.79
CA ASP A 82 0.29 -7.16 -6.99
C ASP A 82 0.01 -8.64 -6.64
N PRO A 83 -1.24 -9.11 -6.84
CA PRO A 83 -1.62 -10.50 -6.58
C PRO A 83 -0.83 -11.51 -7.42
N LEU A 84 -0.26 -11.07 -8.56
CA LEU A 84 0.42 -11.93 -9.53
C LEU A 84 1.90 -12.16 -9.18
N LEU A 85 2.44 -11.52 -8.14
CA LEU A 85 3.86 -11.64 -7.78
C LEU A 85 4.28 -13.08 -7.47
N PHE A 86 3.39 -13.90 -6.91
CA PHE A 86 3.70 -15.28 -6.53
C PHE A 86 2.55 -16.22 -6.90
N ASN A 87 2.90 -17.31 -7.58
CA ASN A 87 2.01 -18.42 -7.93
C ASN A 87 2.16 -19.60 -6.96
N SER A 88 2.80 -19.36 -5.82
CA SER A 88 3.18 -20.35 -4.82
C SER A 88 3.18 -19.69 -3.44
N VAL A 89 2.46 -20.33 -2.53
CA VAL A 89 2.32 -19.96 -1.12
C VAL A 89 3.68 -19.93 -0.41
N SER A 90 4.54 -20.90 -0.68
CA SER A 90 5.90 -20.98 -0.11
C SER A 90 6.78 -19.84 -0.58
N ARG A 91 6.69 -19.47 -1.87
CA ARG A 91 7.42 -18.31 -2.40
C ARG A 91 6.96 -17.01 -1.76
N THR A 92 5.66 -16.86 -1.57
CA THR A 92 5.09 -15.73 -0.84
C THR A 92 5.63 -15.69 0.59
N LEU A 93 5.66 -16.83 1.29
CA LEU A 93 6.18 -16.91 2.65
C LEU A 93 7.66 -16.51 2.73
N GLU A 94 8.50 -17.05 1.85
CA GLU A 94 9.91 -16.66 1.76
C GLU A 94 10.08 -15.16 1.51
N TYR A 95 9.27 -14.60 0.60
CA TYR A 95 9.29 -13.18 0.29
C TYR A 95 9.06 -12.31 1.53
N PHE A 96 7.96 -12.56 2.24
CA PHE A 96 7.62 -11.79 3.44
C PHE A 96 8.64 -12.00 4.56
N ILE A 97 9.16 -13.23 4.74
CA ILE A 97 10.21 -13.50 5.74
C ILE A 97 11.46 -12.66 5.47
N ILE A 98 11.93 -12.63 4.21
CA ILE A 98 13.10 -11.84 3.83
C ILE A 98 12.82 -10.35 4.07
N LYS A 99 11.68 -9.84 3.59
CA LYS A 99 11.33 -8.42 3.71
C LYS A 99 11.21 -7.96 5.16
N PHE A 100 10.47 -8.69 5.99
CA PHE A 100 10.30 -8.32 7.39
C PHE A 100 11.60 -8.45 8.20
N ARG A 101 12.52 -9.33 7.79
CA ARG A 101 13.87 -9.38 8.33
C ARG A 101 14.70 -8.17 7.91
N GLU A 102 14.67 -7.75 6.65
CA GLU A 102 15.35 -6.55 6.15
C GLU A 102 14.90 -5.28 6.89
N LEU A 103 13.61 -5.22 7.25
CA LEU A 103 13.01 -4.12 8.00
C LEU A 103 13.30 -4.19 9.51
N GLY A 104 13.94 -5.26 10.00
CA GLY A 104 14.28 -5.43 11.41
C GLY A 104 13.07 -5.64 12.31
N TRP A 105 11.94 -6.14 11.78
CA TRP A 105 10.71 -6.29 12.56
C TRP A 105 10.77 -7.40 13.62
N GLY A 106 11.73 -8.33 13.49
CA GLY A 106 11.93 -9.42 14.44
C GLY A 106 10.74 -10.40 14.49
N ILE A 107 10.11 -10.64 13.33
CA ILE A 107 8.96 -11.52 13.18
C ILE A 107 9.38 -12.84 12.54
N GLU A 108 8.94 -13.95 13.11
CA GLU A 108 9.08 -15.29 12.56
C GLU A 108 7.75 -15.78 12.01
N PHE A 109 7.77 -16.37 10.82
CA PHE A 109 6.60 -16.96 10.18
C PHE A 109 6.81 -18.44 9.94
N SER A 110 5.75 -19.21 10.17
CA SER A 110 5.65 -20.57 9.63
C SER A 110 4.24 -20.78 9.12
N LEU A 111 4.12 -21.48 8.00
CA LEU A 111 2.85 -21.77 7.36
C LEU A 111 2.71 -23.28 7.21
N ASN A 112 1.48 -23.75 7.40
CA ASN A 112 1.09 -25.11 7.07
C ASN A 112 -0.14 -25.04 6.17
N ASP A 113 0.03 -25.38 4.90
CA ASP A 113 -1.02 -25.38 3.88
C ASP A 113 -1.24 -26.80 3.33
N ASP A 114 -2.41 -27.03 2.76
CA ASP A 114 -2.79 -28.27 2.10
C ASP A 114 -2.31 -28.35 0.64
N SER A 115 -2.00 -27.20 0.02
CA SER A 115 -1.46 -27.09 -1.33
C SER A 115 -0.70 -25.78 -1.52
N ASP A 116 0.51 -25.89 -2.05
CA ASP A 116 1.37 -24.72 -2.29
C ASP A 116 0.84 -23.79 -3.40
N THR A 117 0.03 -24.30 -4.32
CA THR A 117 -0.43 -23.54 -5.50
C THR A 117 -1.91 -23.24 -5.48
N ILE A 118 -2.72 -24.07 -4.83
CA ILE A 118 -4.18 -23.91 -4.75
C ILE A 118 -4.63 -24.28 -3.33
N PRO A 119 -4.18 -23.55 -2.30
CA PRO A 119 -4.51 -23.87 -0.92
C PRO A 119 -6.02 -23.75 -0.69
N THR A 120 -6.64 -24.77 -0.11
CA THR A 120 -8.02 -24.64 0.42
C THR A 120 -8.01 -24.36 1.92
N THR A 121 -6.93 -24.76 2.61
CA THR A 121 -6.74 -24.54 4.04
C THR A 121 -5.29 -24.17 4.31
N ALA A 122 -5.07 -23.04 4.96
CA ALA A 122 -3.74 -22.61 5.37
C ALA A 122 -3.76 -22.14 6.84
N THR A 123 -2.76 -22.58 7.62
CA THR A 123 -2.57 -22.18 9.00
C THR A 123 -1.27 -21.41 9.13
N LEU A 124 -1.37 -20.09 9.34
CA LEU A 124 -0.24 -19.22 9.57
C LEU A 124 0.06 -19.10 11.06
N THR A 125 1.30 -19.35 11.45
CA THR A 125 1.83 -19.07 12.78
C THR A 125 2.82 -17.91 12.68
N VAL A 126 2.58 -16.86 13.47
CA VAL A 126 3.43 -15.68 13.52
C VAL A 126 3.94 -15.52 14.95
N LYS A 127 5.25 -15.37 15.13
CA LYS A 127 5.89 -15.13 16.44
C LYS A 127 6.73 -13.86 16.40
N GLY A 128 6.85 -13.21 17.54
CA GLY A 128 7.66 -12.01 17.72
C GLY A 128 7.40 -11.38 19.08
N GLU A 129 8.12 -10.30 19.37
CA GLU A 129 7.97 -9.56 20.64
C GLU A 129 7.06 -8.33 20.50
N ASN A 130 6.91 -7.80 19.28
CA ASN A 130 6.13 -6.59 18.99
C ASN A 130 4.73 -6.96 18.47
N TYR A 131 3.74 -6.99 19.36
CA TYR A 131 2.36 -7.38 19.03
C TYR A 131 1.74 -6.59 17.85
N PRO A 132 1.85 -5.25 17.78
CA PRO A 132 1.41 -4.50 16.60
C PRO A 132 2.01 -4.99 15.27
N LEU A 133 3.31 -5.32 15.24
CA LEU A 133 3.96 -5.83 14.04
C LEU A 133 3.55 -7.27 13.72
N ILE A 134 3.32 -8.11 14.74
CA ILE A 134 2.76 -9.46 14.57
C ILE A 134 1.37 -9.39 13.92
N ASP A 135 0.50 -8.53 14.47
CA ASP A 135 -0.88 -8.35 14.00
C ASP A 135 -0.93 -7.79 12.56
N LEU A 136 -0.12 -6.76 12.27
CA LEU A 136 0.02 -6.22 10.92
C LEU A 136 0.47 -7.30 9.94
N SER A 137 1.55 -7.99 10.27
CA SER A 137 2.15 -9.03 9.43
C SER A 137 1.17 -10.16 9.11
N ALA A 138 0.45 -10.64 10.11
CA ALA A 138 -0.56 -11.69 9.94
C ALA A 138 -1.68 -11.23 8.99
N LYS A 139 -2.14 -9.99 9.11
CA LYS A 139 -3.17 -9.41 8.24
C LYS A 139 -2.69 -9.29 6.79
N LEU A 140 -1.48 -8.78 6.57
CA LEU A 140 -0.90 -8.63 5.23
C LEU A 140 -0.79 -9.99 4.52
N PHE A 141 -0.25 -11.00 5.21
CA PHE A 141 -0.11 -12.34 4.65
C PHE A 141 -1.46 -13.01 4.39
N SER A 142 -2.42 -12.88 5.32
CA SER A 142 -3.75 -13.49 5.18
C SER A 142 -4.54 -12.91 4.01
N MET A 143 -4.40 -11.60 3.74
CA MET A 143 -5.01 -10.98 2.56
C MET A 143 -4.45 -11.54 1.27
N TYR A 144 -3.13 -11.75 1.22
CA TYR A 144 -2.49 -12.32 0.05
C TYR A 144 -3.02 -13.73 -0.23
N LEU A 145 -3.08 -14.59 0.79
CA LEU A 145 -3.63 -15.94 0.67
C LEU A 145 -5.10 -15.94 0.20
N ALA A 146 -5.91 -14.97 0.64
CA ALA A 146 -7.30 -14.85 0.24
C ALA A 146 -7.51 -14.34 -1.20
N SER A 147 -6.45 -13.82 -1.84
CA SER A 147 -6.49 -13.30 -3.21
C SER A 147 -6.01 -14.29 -4.28
N GLN A 148 -5.52 -15.47 -3.86
CA GLN A 148 -5.11 -16.59 -4.71
C GLN A 148 -6.32 -17.36 -5.28
#